data_AF-A0A4R8JKL8-F1
#
_entry.id   AF-A0A4R8JKL8-F1
#
_cell.length_a   1.000
_cell.length_b   1.000
_cell.length_c   1.000
_cell.angle_alpha   90.00
_cell.angle_beta   90.00
_cell.angle_gamma   90.00
#
_symmetry.space_group_name_H-M   'P 1'
#
loop_
_entity.id
_entity.type
_entity.pdbx_description
1 polymer ?
#
loop_
_entity_poly.entity_id
_entity_poly.type
_entity_poly.pdbx_seq_one_letter_code
_entity_poly.pdbx_strand_id
1 'polypeptide(L)'
;MNAKRTVSESGGLPAHHIDAFLDRLRTAHYSEVSICKKRRVLCAFSGWMKNRNVDLIDLDESVTARFMKRMIDPSRDRVQRARPTLRQFLAYLRAEAIVCPPTLDHQSAIAHIYGRYLGYLRQDRGLAKNSLLVYGPFIRDFLDNHSKNGSACAAI
;
A
#
# COMPACT_ATOMS: atom_id res chain seq x y z
N MET A 1 -26.83 29.14 4.09
CA MET A 1 -26.78 27.68 4.28
C MET A 1 -25.31 27.27 4.24
N ASN A 2 -24.68 27.12 5.41
CA ASN A 2 -23.24 26.90 5.53
C ASN A 2 -22.93 25.40 5.47
N ALA A 3 -22.28 24.97 4.40
CA ALA A 3 -21.66 23.66 4.31
C ALA A 3 -20.58 23.56 5.41
N LYS A 4 -20.75 22.58 6.31
CA LYS A 4 -19.78 22.29 7.37
C LYS A 4 -18.47 21.86 6.71
N ARG A 5 -17.47 22.75 6.74
CA ARG A 5 -16.05 22.35 6.66
C ARG A 5 -15.82 21.37 7.80
N THR A 6 -15.69 20.09 7.49
CA THR A 6 -15.13 19.12 8.43
C THR A 6 -13.70 19.55 8.69
N VAL A 7 -13.46 19.90 9.95
CA VAL A 7 -12.19 20.34 10.49
C VAL A 7 -11.11 19.35 10.06
N SER A 8 -10.20 19.83 9.22
CA SER A 8 -8.91 19.22 8.96
C SER A 8 -8.14 19.25 10.27
N GLU A 9 -8.23 18.19 11.08
CA GLU A 9 -7.37 17.98 12.24
C GLU A 9 -5.96 17.57 11.76
N SER A 10 -5.28 18.56 11.17
CA SER A 10 -3.85 18.85 11.32
C SER A 10 -2.92 17.65 11.51
N GLY A 11 -2.40 17.13 10.39
CA GLY A 11 -1.12 16.43 10.27
C GLY A 11 -0.91 15.26 11.24
N GLY A 12 -1.21 14.04 10.81
CA GLY A 12 -0.90 12.82 11.55
C GLY A 12 -1.91 11.70 11.30
N LEU A 13 -1.56 10.48 11.70
CA LEU A 13 -2.45 9.33 11.64
C LEU A 13 -3.48 9.40 12.78
N PRO A 14 -4.80 9.50 12.49
CA PRO A 14 -5.85 9.56 13.51
C PRO A 14 -5.85 8.32 14.42
N ALA A 15 -6.03 8.53 15.72
CA ALA A 15 -6.01 7.45 16.72
C ALA A 15 -7.09 6.38 16.49
N HIS A 16 -8.26 6.79 15.99
CA HIS A 16 -9.37 5.88 15.75
C HIS A 16 -9.04 4.79 14.70
N HIS A 17 -8.22 5.10 13.68
CA HIS A 17 -7.77 4.10 12.71
C HIS A 17 -6.79 3.10 13.33
N ILE A 18 -5.97 3.54 14.28
CA ILE A 18 -5.08 2.66 15.04
C ILE A 18 -5.92 1.72 15.90
N ASP A 19 -6.90 2.25 16.62
CA ASP A 19 -7.75 1.45 17.52
C ASP A 19 -8.60 0.44 16.74
N ALA A 20 -9.26 0.86 15.65
CA ALA A 20 -10.04 -0.04 14.78
C ALA A 20 -9.18 -1.17 14.18
N PHE A 21 -7.94 -0.87 13.79
CA PHE A 21 -7.00 -1.89 13.35
C PHE A 21 -6.65 -2.89 14.47
N LEU A 22 -6.39 -2.40 15.68
CA LEU A 22 -6.04 -3.26 16.81
C LEU A 22 -7.21 -4.13 17.25
N ASP A 23 -8.45 -3.63 17.17
CA ASP A 23 -9.65 -4.44 17.40
C ASP A 23 -9.81 -5.54 16.36
N ARG A 24 -9.55 -5.26 15.08
CA ARG A 24 -9.52 -6.29 14.04
C ARG A 24 -8.47 -7.38 14.35
N LEU A 25 -7.32 -7.02 14.92
CA LEU A 25 -6.32 -8.00 15.36
C LEU A 25 -6.80 -8.83 16.56
N ARG A 26 -7.55 -8.24 17.49
CA ARG A 26 -8.19 -8.98 18.61
C ARG A 26 -9.18 -10.01 18.09
N THR A 27 -10.04 -9.62 17.14
CA THR A 27 -10.98 -10.53 16.49
C THR A 27 -10.28 -11.65 15.72
N ALA A 28 -9.09 -11.39 15.18
CA ALA A 28 -8.25 -12.40 14.53
C ALA A 28 -7.41 -13.24 15.52
N HIS A 29 -7.72 -13.22 16.81
CA HIS A 29 -7.08 -14.00 17.88
C HIS A 29 -5.57 -13.76 18.04
N TYR A 30 -5.06 -12.57 17.69
CA TYR A 30 -3.70 -12.20 18.04
C TYR A 30 -3.56 -12.04 19.56
N SER A 31 -2.42 -12.46 20.12
CA SER A 31 -2.15 -12.27 21.55
C SER A 31 -2.04 -10.80 21.93
N GLU A 32 -2.46 -10.43 23.14
CA GLU A 32 -2.37 -9.03 23.59
C GLU A 32 -0.92 -8.51 23.65
N VAL A 33 0.04 -9.39 23.92
CA VAL A 33 1.47 -9.05 23.88
C VAL A 33 1.87 -8.59 22.47
N SER A 34 1.35 -9.24 21.43
CA SER A 34 1.59 -8.87 20.03
C SER A 34 0.89 -7.57 19.66
N ILE A 35 -0.35 -7.38 20.09
CA ILE A 35 -1.13 -6.16 19.87
C ILE A 35 -0.47 -4.95 20.53
N CYS A 36 -0.03 -5.06 21.78
CA CYS A 36 0.71 -3.99 22.48
C CYS A 36 2.01 -3.60 21.75
N LYS A 37 2.76 -4.58 21.23
CA LYS A 37 3.97 -4.32 20.43
C LYS A 37 3.63 -3.56 19.14
N LYS A 38 2.56 -3.96 18.45
CA LYS A 38 2.07 -3.29 17.23
C LYS A 38 1.57 -1.88 17.52
N ARG A 39 0.81 -1.68 18.59
CA ARG A 39 0.34 -0.36 19.06
C ARG A 39 1.51 0.61 19.26
N ARG A 40 2.58 0.19 19.94
CA ARG A 40 3.77 1.03 20.15
C ARG A 40 4.41 1.49 18.84
N VAL A 41 4.48 0.61 17.83
CA VAL A 41 5.00 0.97 16.50
C VAL A 41 4.09 1.99 15.82
N LEU A 42 2.76 1.80 15.87
CA LEU A 42 1.79 2.68 15.22
C LEU A 42 1.71 4.06 15.91
N CYS A 43 1.79 4.12 17.23
CA CYS A 43 1.88 5.39 17.96
C CYS A 43 3.15 6.17 17.61
N ALA A 44 4.30 5.49 17.54
CA ALA A 44 5.55 6.12 17.12
C ALA A 44 5.49 6.61 15.67
N PHE A 45 4.81 5.86 14.79
CA PHE A 45 4.59 6.23 13.41
C PHE A 45 3.65 7.45 13.27
N SER A 46 2.53 7.48 14.01
CA SER A 46 1.60 8.62 14.05
C SER A 46 2.30 9.91 14.50
N GLY A 47 3.07 9.84 15.60
CA GLY A 47 3.86 10.99 16.06
C GLY A 47 4.92 11.44 15.04
N TRP A 48 5.53 10.50 14.31
CA TRP A 48 6.45 10.84 13.23
C TRP A 48 5.76 11.52 12.04
N MET A 49 4.58 11.04 11.63
CA MET A 49 3.79 11.66 10.56
C MET A 49 3.43 13.09 10.93
N LYS A 50 2.97 13.31 12.17
CA LYS A 50 2.69 14.65 12.70
C LYS A 50 3.90 15.58 12.63
N ASN A 51 5.06 15.09 13.08
CA ASN A 51 6.31 15.85 13.03
C ASN A 51 6.83 16.13 11.61
N ARG A 52 6.39 15.37 10.60
CA ARG A 52 6.80 15.52 9.20
C ARG A 52 5.70 16.13 8.33
N ASN A 53 4.58 16.52 8.94
CA ASN A 53 3.37 17.00 8.26
C ASN A 53 2.95 16.10 7.08
N VAL A 54 2.98 14.78 7.32
CA VAL A 54 2.55 13.78 6.34
C VAL A 54 1.07 13.50 6.57
N ASP A 55 0.25 13.70 5.53
CA ASP A 55 -1.17 13.39 5.57
C ASP A 55 -1.39 11.88 5.44
N LEU A 56 -2.54 11.42 5.93
CA LEU A 56 -2.99 10.04 5.81
C LEU A 56 -3.22 9.64 4.35
N ILE A 57 -3.69 10.57 3.52
CA ILE A 57 -4.01 10.29 2.11
C ILE A 57 -2.74 10.04 1.29
N ASP A 58 -1.63 10.68 1.66
CA ASP A 58 -0.32 10.55 1.01
C ASP A 58 0.47 9.31 1.46
N LEU A 59 -0.17 8.40 2.20
CA LEU A 59 0.51 7.28 2.82
C LEU A 59 0.84 6.17 1.81
N ASP A 60 2.12 5.96 1.56
CA ASP A 60 2.59 4.90 0.65
C ASP A 60 3.81 4.12 1.20
N GLU A 61 4.30 3.19 0.40
CA GLU A 61 5.53 2.44 0.68
C GLU A 61 6.76 3.35 0.85
N SER A 62 6.80 4.52 0.18
CA SER A 62 7.91 5.47 0.28
C SER A 62 7.92 6.19 1.64
N VAL A 63 6.75 6.59 2.13
CA VAL A 63 6.55 7.23 3.44
C VAL A 63 6.91 6.25 4.56
N THR A 64 6.46 5.00 4.48
CA THR A 64 6.82 3.97 5.46
C THR A 64 8.33 3.66 5.43
N ALA A 65 8.97 3.66 4.25
CA ALA A 65 10.41 3.52 4.12
C ALA A 65 11.18 4.72 4.73
N ARG A 66 10.69 5.96 4.56
CA ARG A 66 11.25 7.16 5.19
C ARG A 66 11.17 7.10 6.71
N PHE A 67 10.07 6.60 7.26
CA PHE A 67 9.97 6.36 8.71
C PHE A 67 11.02 5.34 9.18
N MET A 68 11.19 4.22 8.47
CA MET A 68 12.18 3.21 8.82
C MET A 68 13.61 3.75 8.81
N LYS A 69 13.97 4.56 7.81
CA LYS A 69 15.29 5.19 7.71
C LYS A 69 15.59 6.14 8.88
N ARG A 70 14.56 6.77 9.45
CA ARG A 70 14.68 7.73 10.57
C ARG A 70 14.55 7.08 11.95
N MET A 71 14.42 5.77 12.06
CA MET A 71 14.70 5.11 13.34
C MET A 71 16.22 5.17 13.54
N ILE A 72 16.68 6.35 13.97
CA ILE A 72 18.07 6.69 14.26
C ILE A 72 18.50 5.73 15.36
N ASP A 73 19.41 4.84 14.97
CA ASP A 73 19.93 3.69 15.71
C ASP A 73 19.01 2.43 15.76
N PRO A 74 19.19 1.50 14.81
CA PRO A 74 18.43 0.27 14.73
C PRO A 74 19.21 -0.85 15.41
N SER A 75 18.73 -1.33 16.56
CA SER A 75 18.79 -2.79 16.67
C SER A 75 18.00 -3.32 15.46
N ARG A 76 18.66 -4.07 14.56
CA ARG A 76 18.04 -4.68 13.35
C ARG A 76 16.66 -5.25 13.67
N ASP A 77 16.57 -5.85 14.84
CA ASP A 77 15.40 -6.35 15.53
C ASP A 77 14.20 -5.39 15.58
N ARG A 78 14.40 -4.12 15.93
CA ARG A 78 13.31 -3.13 16.03
C ARG A 78 12.74 -2.80 14.65
N VAL A 79 13.61 -2.63 13.64
CA VAL A 79 13.22 -2.41 12.24
C VAL A 79 12.48 -3.63 11.68
N GLN A 80 13.01 -4.83 11.90
CA GLN A 80 12.40 -6.08 11.45
C GLN A 80 11.02 -6.31 12.07
N ARG A 81 10.79 -5.90 13.33
CA ARG A 81 9.47 -5.99 13.97
C ARG A 81 8.49 -4.90 13.52
N ALA A 82 8.98 -3.71 13.22
CA ALA A 82 8.14 -2.60 12.77
C ALA A 82 7.62 -2.80 11.33
N ARG A 83 8.45 -3.35 10.44
CA ARG A 83 8.12 -3.57 9.03
C ARG A 83 6.84 -4.38 8.76
N PRO A 84 6.65 -5.59 9.32
CA PRO A 84 5.42 -6.35 9.10
C PRO A 84 4.21 -5.64 9.69
N THR A 85 4.37 -4.88 10.78
CA THR A 85 3.30 -4.11 11.41
C THR A 85 2.82 -2.98 10.50
N LEU A 86 3.75 -2.18 9.95
CA LEU A 86 3.41 -1.09 9.04
C LEU A 86 2.81 -1.61 7.73
N ARG A 87 3.34 -2.71 7.19
CA ARG A 87 2.79 -3.35 5.98
C ARG A 87 1.35 -3.83 6.22
N GLN A 88 1.11 -4.50 7.34
CA GLN A 88 -0.23 -5.00 7.69
C GLN A 88 -1.22 -3.86 7.93
N PHE A 89 -0.77 -2.78 8.56
CA PHE A 89 -1.59 -1.60 8.81
C PHE A 89 -1.95 -0.86 7.51
N LEU A 90 -0.98 -0.66 6.63
CA LEU A 90 -1.19 -0.03 5.33
C LEU A 90 -2.11 -0.87 4.42
N ALA A 91 -2.01 -2.21 4.49
CA ALA A 91 -2.98 -3.10 3.83
C ALA A 91 -4.39 -2.97 4.41
N TYR A 92 -4.53 -2.80 5.74
CA TYR A 92 -5.82 -2.51 6.37
C TYR A 92 -6.40 -1.18 5.88
N LEU A 93 -5.63 -0.10 5.89
CA LEU A 93 -6.09 1.21 5.43
C LEU A 93 -6.57 1.18 3.97
N ARG A 94 -5.88 0.42 3.11
CA ARG A 94 -6.30 0.21 1.71
C ARG A 94 -7.57 -0.62 1.58
N ALA A 95 -7.72 -1.65 2.41
CA ALA A 95 -8.94 -2.47 2.42
C ALA A 95 -10.18 -1.66 2.83
N GLU A 96 -10.01 -0.66 3.70
CA GLU A 96 -11.06 0.27 4.13
C GLU A 96 -11.18 1.50 3.19
N ALA A 97 -10.47 1.52 2.06
CA ALA A 97 -10.43 2.64 1.10
C ALA A 97 -10.03 4.01 1.69
N ILE A 98 -9.31 4.01 2.82
CA ILE A 98 -8.84 5.22 3.51
C ILE A 98 -7.59 5.79 2.81
N VAL A 99 -6.78 4.91 2.24
CA VAL A 99 -5.52 5.24 1.56
C VAL A 99 -5.55 4.67 0.16
N CYS A 100 -4.98 5.41 -0.78
CA CYS A 100 -4.87 4.95 -2.16
C CYS A 100 -4.14 3.59 -2.24
N PRO A 101 -4.60 2.70 -3.13
CA PRO A 101 -3.86 1.48 -3.44
C PRO A 101 -2.44 1.84 -3.88
N PRO A 102 -1.46 0.93 -3.72
CA PRO A 102 -0.09 1.24 -4.06
C PRO A 102 -0.04 1.72 -5.50
N THR A 103 0.60 2.86 -5.73
CA THR A 103 1.09 3.22 -7.05
C THR A 103 2.19 2.22 -7.37
N LEU A 104 1.80 1.01 -7.78
CA LEU A 104 2.68 0.20 -8.59
C LEU A 104 3.09 1.12 -9.71
N ASP A 105 4.40 1.32 -9.87
CA ASP A 105 4.90 1.90 -11.10
C ASP A 105 4.15 1.21 -12.23
N HIS A 106 3.38 1.98 -13.01
CA HIS A 106 2.44 1.42 -13.97
C HIS A 106 3.18 0.46 -14.91
N GLN A 107 4.45 0.76 -15.20
CA GLN A 107 5.34 -0.09 -15.98
C GLN A 107 5.66 -1.43 -15.28
N SER A 108 5.82 -1.42 -13.95
CA SER A 108 6.01 -2.63 -13.15
C SER A 108 4.75 -3.50 -13.07
N ALA A 109 3.57 -2.89 -12.94
CA ALA A 109 2.29 -3.60 -12.98
C ALA A 109 2.02 -4.24 -14.35
N ILE A 110 2.21 -3.47 -15.42
CA ILE A 110 2.03 -3.94 -16.81
C ILE A 110 3.02 -5.07 -17.11
N ALA A 111 4.30 -4.90 -16.76
CA ALA A 111 5.30 -5.94 -16.96
C ALA A 111 4.95 -7.24 -16.21
N HIS A 112 4.42 -7.13 -14.98
CA HIS A 112 4.02 -8.29 -14.19
C HIS A 112 2.82 -9.03 -14.81
N ILE A 113 1.75 -8.31 -15.17
CA ILE A 113 0.56 -8.88 -15.81
C ILE A 113 0.92 -9.49 -17.16
N TYR A 114 1.73 -8.79 -17.95
CA TYR A 114 2.23 -9.25 -19.25
C TYR A 114 2.99 -10.58 -19.13
N GLY A 115 3.95 -10.67 -18.20
CA GLY A 115 4.72 -11.89 -17.98
C GLY A 115 3.86 -13.08 -17.56
N ARG A 116 2.91 -12.84 -16.64
CA ARG A 116 1.97 -13.89 -16.18
C ARG A 116 1.06 -14.38 -17.31
N TYR A 117 0.55 -13.47 -18.14
CA TYR A 117 -0.32 -13.82 -19.26
C TYR A 117 0.42 -14.64 -20.32
N LEU A 118 1.66 -14.27 -20.68
CA LEU A 118 2.48 -15.08 -21.59
C LEU A 118 2.80 -16.46 -21.00
N GLY A 119 3.06 -16.52 -19.69
CA GLY A 119 3.23 -17.78 -18.96
C GLY A 119 2.01 -18.68 -19.11
N TYR A 120 0.82 -18.14 -18.84
CA TYR A 120 -0.46 -18.85 -19.00
C TYR A 120 -0.68 -19.37 -20.43
N LEU A 121 -0.46 -18.53 -21.44
CA LEU A 121 -0.63 -18.96 -22.84
C LEU A 121 0.33 -20.11 -23.19
N ARG A 122 1.57 -20.05 -22.69
CA ARG A 122 2.56 -21.10 -22.98
C ARG A 122 2.25 -22.39 -22.22
N GLN A 123 1.99 -22.29 -20.92
CA GLN A 123 1.94 -23.43 -20.00
C GLN A 123 0.56 -24.09 -19.99
N ASP A 124 -0.51 -23.31 -19.95
CA ASP A 124 -1.87 -23.81 -19.80
C ASP A 124 -2.60 -23.94 -21.15
N ARG A 125 -2.24 -23.11 -22.15
CA ARG A 125 -2.85 -23.14 -23.49
C ARG A 125 -1.97 -23.79 -24.56
N GLY A 126 -0.74 -24.18 -24.22
CA GLY A 126 0.18 -24.86 -25.13
C GLY A 126 0.59 -24.02 -26.34
N LEU A 127 0.49 -22.68 -26.28
CA LEU A 127 0.86 -21.84 -27.42
C LEU A 127 2.34 -21.93 -27.73
N ALA A 128 2.66 -22.11 -29.01
CA ALA A 128 4.03 -22.10 -29.50
C ALA A 128 4.69 -20.74 -29.24
N LYS A 129 6.01 -20.75 -29.04
CA LYS A 129 6.80 -19.53 -28.79
C LYS A 129 6.61 -18.49 -29.91
N ASN A 130 6.51 -18.94 -31.17
CA ASN A 130 6.29 -18.05 -32.31
C ASN A 130 4.92 -17.36 -32.22
N SER A 131 3.88 -18.06 -31.78
CA SER A 131 2.56 -17.47 -31.56
C SER A 131 2.59 -16.42 -30.44
N LEU A 132 3.37 -16.64 -29.38
CA LEU A 132 3.52 -15.65 -28.30
C LEU A 132 4.23 -14.36 -28.76
N LEU A 133 5.17 -14.46 -29.71
CA LEU A 133 5.82 -13.29 -30.30
C LEU A 133 4.85 -12.45 -31.14
N VAL A 134 3.85 -13.10 -31.75
CA VAL A 134 2.80 -12.41 -32.51
C VAL A 134 1.77 -11.78 -31.58
N TYR A 135 1.28 -12.50 -30.56
CA TYR A 135 0.20 -12.00 -29.69
C TYR A 135 0.68 -11.09 -28.55
N GLY A 136 1.94 -11.23 -28.11
CA GLY A 136 2.52 -10.45 -27.01
C GLY A 136 2.43 -8.93 -27.20
N PRO A 137 2.85 -8.36 -28.34
CA PRO A 137 2.76 -6.92 -28.57
C PRO A 137 1.35 -6.37 -28.40
N PHE A 138 0.31 -7.04 -28.93
CA PHE A 138 -1.07 -6.57 -28.84
C PHE A 138 -1.59 -6.45 -27.40
N ILE A 139 -1.28 -7.44 -26.54
CA ILE A 139 -1.70 -7.38 -25.13
C ILE A 139 -0.89 -6.33 -24.36
N ARG A 140 0.38 -6.10 -24.72
CA ARG A 140 1.20 -5.04 -24.12
C ARG A 140 0.63 -3.66 -24.48
N ASP A 141 0.34 -3.43 -25.75
CA ASP A 141 -0.25 -2.17 -26.22
C ASP A 141 -1.62 -1.92 -25.59
N PHE A 142 -2.45 -2.96 -25.42
CA PHE A 142 -3.72 -2.88 -24.71
C PHE A 142 -3.53 -2.42 -23.25
N LEU A 143 -2.60 -3.03 -22.52
CA LEU A 143 -2.30 -2.67 -21.13
C LEU A 143 -1.70 -1.26 -21.00
N ASP A 144 -0.83 -0.87 -21.93
CA ASP A 144 -0.22 0.46 -22.01
C ASP A 144 -1.27 1.54 -22.33
N ASN A 145 -2.30 1.23 -23.12
CA ASN A 145 -3.38 2.17 -23.42
C ASN A 145 -4.40 2.26 -22.27
N HIS A 146 -4.72 1.14 -21.62
CA HIS A 146 -5.66 1.13 -20.49
C HIS A 146 -5.08 1.78 -19.23
N SER A 147 -3.77 1.70 -19.03
CA SER A 147 -3.08 2.38 -17.91
C SER A 147 -3.06 3.91 -18.06
N LYS A 148 -2.88 4.42 -19.28
CA LYS A 148 -2.97 5.85 -19.59
C LYS A 148 -4.37 6.40 -19.30
N ASN A 149 -5.42 5.63 -19.60
CA ASN A 149 -6.81 6.02 -19.31
C ASN A 149 -7.19 5.84 -17.84
N GLY A 150 -6.58 4.89 -17.11
CA GLY A 150 -6.78 4.73 -15.67
C GLY A 150 -6.21 5.87 -14.83
N SER A 151 -5.16 6.55 -15.32
CA SER A 151 -4.62 7.77 -14.70
C SER A 151 -5.53 9.00 -14.86
N ALA A 152 -6.49 8.98 -15.80
CA ALA A 152 -7.44 10.08 -15.96
C ALA A 152 -8.51 10.13 -14.86
N CYS A 153 -8.68 9.05 -14.09
CA CYS A 153 -9.55 9.03 -12.90
C CYS A 153 -8.89 9.61 -11.64
N ALA A 154 -7.62 10.02 -11.70
CA ALA A 154 -6.89 10.63 -10.60
C ALA A 154 -6.98 12.17 -10.56
N ALA A 155 -7.89 12.78 -11.34
CA ALA A 155 -7.99 14.23 -11.52
C ALA A 155 -9.40 14.82 -11.26
N ILE A 156 -10.26 14.13 -10.50
CA ILE A 156 -11.56 14.66 -10.03
C ILE A 156 -11.60 14.56 -8.51
#